data_AF-A0A0C3DNR8-F1
#
_entry.id   AF-A0A0C3DNR8-F1
#
_cell.length_a   1.000
_cell.length_b   1.000
_cell.length_c   1.000
_cell.angle_alpha   90.00
_cell.angle_beta   90.00
_cell.angle_gamma   90.00
#
_symmetry.space_group_name_H-M   'P 1'
#
loop_
_entity.id
_entity.type
_entity.pdbx_description
1 polymer ?
#
loop_
_entity_poly.entity_id
_entity_poly.type
_entity_poly.pdbx_seq_one_letter_code
_entity_poly.pdbx_strand_id
1 'polypeptide(L)'
;CTIPIFMGLFPELHNSMVCKLLFLLSHWHGLVKLRMHTDDMLEVMEGVSRRLSNQLHMFVNATCPAFSTQELLREVESRRRHQAREGEHDQNHTHGTLTTVTGSHRPKVMNLSMYKLHALRDYPTQIRMYGTTDSYSTQSVMVFY
;
A
#
# COMPACT_ATOMS: atom_id res chain seq x y z
N CYS A 1 7.35 16.14 3.08
CA CYS A 1 6.10 16.65 2.50
C CYS A 1 6.29 16.72 0.99
N THR A 2 5.45 16.04 0.19
CA THR A 2 5.55 16.03 -1.29
C THR A 2 4.42 16.81 -1.98
N ILE A 3 3.42 17.28 -1.22
CA ILE A 3 2.19 17.90 -1.74
C ILE A 3 2.47 19.03 -2.75
N PRO A 4 3.43 19.96 -2.55
CA PRO A 4 3.66 21.05 -3.49
C PRO A 4 4.01 20.59 -4.92
N ILE A 5 4.64 19.41 -5.07
CA ILE A 5 5.02 18.86 -6.38
C ILE A 5 3.79 18.38 -7.16
N PHE A 6 2.75 17.96 -6.45
CA PHE A 6 1.53 17.41 -7.05
C PHE A 6 0.46 18.48 -7.31
N MET A 7 0.59 19.67 -6.71
CA MET A 7 -0.38 20.75 -6.90
C MET A 7 -0.34 21.28 -8.34
N GLY A 8 -1.48 21.18 -9.03
CA GLY A 8 -1.63 21.62 -10.42
C GLY A 8 -1.07 20.64 -11.44
N LEU A 9 -0.59 19.46 -11.01
CA LEU A 9 -0.08 18.42 -11.90
C LEU A 9 -1.21 17.69 -12.66
N PHE A 10 -2.39 17.60 -12.04
CA PHE A 10 -3.55 16.89 -12.59
C PHE A 10 -4.71 17.84 -12.89
N PRO A 11 -5.70 17.42 -13.71
CA PRO A 11 -6.97 18.14 -13.82
C PRO A 11 -7.63 18.32 -12.45
N GLU A 12 -8.35 19.43 -12.28
CA GLU A 12 -8.76 19.94 -10.96
C GLU A 12 -9.43 18.90 -10.05
N LEU A 13 -10.35 18.10 -10.61
CA LEU A 13 -11.05 17.04 -9.88
C LEU A 13 -10.07 16.03 -9.25
N HIS A 14 -9.09 15.58 -10.02
CA HIS A 14 -8.10 14.57 -9.60
C HIS A 14 -6.99 15.19 -8.75
N ASN A 15 -6.58 16.42 -9.05
CA ASN A 15 -5.59 17.18 -8.28
C ASN A 15 -6.03 17.32 -6.81
N SER A 16 -7.27 17.78 -6.59
CA SER A 16 -7.83 17.90 -5.23
C SER A 16 -7.83 16.56 -4.51
N MET A 17 -8.16 15.47 -5.20
CA MET A 17 -8.21 14.13 -4.64
C MET A 17 -6.82 13.60 -4.25
N VAL A 18 -5.82 13.76 -5.13
CA VAL A 18 -4.45 13.36 -4.87
C VAL A 18 -3.85 14.16 -3.71
N CYS A 19 -4.00 15.49 -3.71
CA CYS A 19 -3.49 16.34 -2.63
C CYS A 19 -4.13 16.00 -1.27
N LYS A 20 -5.45 15.75 -1.22
CA LYS A 20 -6.14 15.31 0.00
C LYS A 20 -5.61 13.96 0.50
N LEU A 21 -5.41 13.01 -0.41
CA LEU A 21 -4.86 11.69 -0.06
C LEU A 21 -3.42 11.81 0.50
N LEU A 22 -2.56 12.60 -0.16
CA LEU A 22 -1.18 12.83 0.30
C LEU A 22 -1.13 13.52 1.67
N PHE A 23 -2.03 14.47 1.92
CA PHE A 23 -2.17 15.12 3.21
C PHE A 23 -2.54 14.11 4.30
N LEU A 24 -3.58 13.28 4.07
CA LEU A 24 -4.01 12.28 5.04
C LEU A 24 -2.94 11.22 5.30
N LEU A 25 -2.22 10.76 4.27
CA LEU A 25 -1.09 9.85 4.43
C LEU A 25 0.02 10.48 5.29
N SER A 26 0.34 11.75 5.04
CA SER A 26 1.36 12.48 5.80
C SER A 26 0.93 12.68 7.26
N HIS A 27 -0.34 13.02 7.50
CA HIS A 27 -0.90 13.20 8.84
C HIS A 27 -0.92 11.87 9.60
N TRP A 28 -1.43 10.81 8.98
CA TRP A 28 -1.43 9.46 9.55
C TRP A 28 -0.01 8.99 9.91
N HIS A 29 0.93 9.12 8.98
CA HIS A 29 2.34 8.75 9.21
C HIS A 29 2.98 9.60 10.33
N GLY A 30 2.63 10.88 10.42
CA GLY A 30 3.05 11.74 11.53
C GLY A 30 2.57 11.21 12.87
N LEU A 31 1.28 10.84 12.97
CA LEU A 31 0.69 10.27 14.19
C LEU A 31 1.33 8.95 14.59
N VAL A 32 1.53 8.02 13.65
CA VAL A 32 2.15 6.70 13.91
C VAL A 32 3.57 6.83 14.47
N LYS A 33 4.30 7.88 14.06
CA LYS A 33 5.69 8.10 14.49
C LYS A 33 5.81 8.77 15.85
N LEU A 34 4.71 9.21 16.45
CA LEU A 34 4.77 9.79 17.79
C LEU A 34 5.18 8.69 18.77
N ARG A 35 6.23 8.96 19.54
CA ARG A 35 6.74 8.04 20.57
C ARG A 35 5.92 8.06 21.86
N MET A 36 4.97 8.97 21.95
CA MET A 36 4.05 9.11 23.08
C MET A 36 2.66 9.38 22.52
N HIS A 37 1.76 8.43 22.76
CA HIS A 37 0.36 8.55 22.42
C HIS A 37 -0.45 8.78 23.71
N THR A 38 -1.24 9.85 23.74
CA THR A 38 -2.35 10.01 24.69
C THR A 38 -3.62 9.42 24.07
N ASP A 39 -4.65 9.19 24.88
CA ASP A 39 -5.94 8.68 24.40
C ASP A 39 -6.54 9.57 23.31
N ASP A 40 -6.46 10.89 23.48
CA ASP A 40 -6.91 11.87 22.48
C ASP A 40 -6.18 11.69 21.14
N MET A 41 -4.86 11.46 21.18
CA MET A 41 -4.08 11.26 19.95
C MET A 41 -4.46 9.96 19.24
N LEU A 42 -4.82 8.92 19.99
CA LEU A 42 -5.29 7.66 19.43
C LEU A 42 -6.69 7.80 18.82
N GLU A 43 -7.56 8.61 19.41
CA GLU A 43 -8.86 8.95 18.81
C GLU A 43 -8.70 9.75 17.50
N VAL A 44 -7.82 10.76 17.50
CA VAL A 44 -7.48 11.51 16.27
C VAL A 44 -6.92 10.56 15.21
N MET A 45 -6.05 9.63 15.60
CA MET A 45 -5.47 8.65 14.69
C MET A 45 -6.52 7.72 14.10
N GLU A 46 -7.47 7.24 14.90
CA GLU A 46 -8.59 6.44 14.41
C GLU A 46 -9.46 7.22 13.40
N GLY A 47 -9.75 8.49 13.71
CA GLY A 47 -10.47 9.38 12.80
C GLY A 47 -9.72 9.59 11.47
N VAL A 48 -8.41 9.80 11.52
CA VAL A 48 -7.57 9.99 10.33
C VAL A 48 -7.48 8.69 9.52
N SER A 49 -7.33 7.53 10.15
CA SER A 49 -7.34 6.22 9.48
C SER A 49 -8.64 5.98 8.71
N ARG A 50 -9.80 6.31 9.31
CA ARG A 50 -11.11 6.21 8.64
C ARG A 50 -11.19 7.14 7.43
N ARG A 51 -10.78 8.41 7.60
CA ARG A 51 -10.75 9.39 6.49
C ARG A 51 -9.82 8.96 5.37
N LEU A 52 -8.64 8.42 5.71
CA LEU A 52 -7.66 7.91 4.75
C LEU A 52 -8.23 6.74 3.95
N SER A 53 -8.87 5.77 4.61
CA SER A 53 -9.54 4.66 3.94
C SER A 53 -10.61 5.16 2.96
N ASN A 54 -11.48 6.07 3.39
CA ASN A 54 -12.51 6.65 2.51
C ASN A 54 -11.90 7.39 1.31
N GLN A 55 -10.83 8.17 1.52
CA GLN A 55 -10.14 8.85 0.42
C GLN A 55 -9.44 7.87 -0.54
N LEU A 56 -8.90 6.75 -0.06
CA LEU A 56 -8.37 5.69 -0.91
C LEU A 56 -9.47 5.06 -1.78
N HIS A 57 -10.63 4.76 -1.20
CA HIS A 57 -11.78 4.27 -1.96
C HIS A 57 -12.23 5.28 -3.03
N MET A 58 -12.32 6.56 -2.68
CA MET A 58 -12.65 7.61 -3.66
C MET A 58 -11.60 7.72 -4.77
N PHE A 59 -10.31 7.66 -4.41
CA PHE A 59 -9.21 7.68 -5.39
C PHE A 59 -9.32 6.52 -6.39
N VAL A 60 -9.57 5.31 -5.89
CA VAL A 60 -9.73 4.13 -6.75
C VAL A 60 -10.96 4.20 -7.64
N ASN A 61 -12.09 4.72 -7.13
CA ASN A 61 -13.34 4.72 -7.88
C ASN A 61 -13.48 5.90 -8.84
N ALA A 62 -12.91 7.06 -8.52
CA ALA A 62 -13.10 8.29 -9.28
C ALA A 62 -11.83 8.72 -10.06
N THR A 63 -10.63 8.41 -9.55
CA THR A 63 -9.38 8.84 -10.19
C THR A 63 -8.75 7.72 -11.01
N CYS A 64 -8.57 6.51 -10.47
CA CYS A 64 -7.93 5.42 -11.23
C CYS A 64 -8.56 5.11 -12.60
N PRO A 65 -9.90 5.16 -12.80
CA PRO A 65 -10.47 4.89 -14.13
C PRO A 65 -10.12 5.94 -15.18
N ALA A 66 -9.79 7.17 -14.76
CA ALA A 66 -9.40 8.25 -15.65
C ALA A 66 -7.95 8.12 -16.17
N PHE A 67 -7.13 7.28 -15.55
CA PHE A 67 -5.71 7.11 -15.89
C PHE A 67 -5.40 5.64 -16.15
N SER A 68 -5.06 5.30 -17.39
CA SER A 68 -4.63 3.95 -17.75
C SER A 68 -3.24 3.65 -17.18
N THR A 69 -3.18 3.01 -16.03
CA THR A 69 -1.95 2.52 -15.41
C THR A 69 -1.65 1.09 -15.81
N GLN A 70 -0.37 0.80 -16.05
CA GLN A 70 0.12 -0.53 -16.42
C GLN A 70 1.29 -0.93 -15.51
N GLU A 71 1.61 -2.21 -15.50
CA GLU A 71 2.77 -2.74 -14.77
C GLU A 71 4.05 -2.01 -15.17
N LEU A 72 5.00 -1.92 -14.26
CA LEU A 72 6.36 -1.46 -14.59
C LEU A 72 7.17 -2.60 -15.23
N LEU A 73 8.22 -2.28 -16.00
CA LEU A 73 9.12 -3.29 -16.61
C LEU A 73 9.61 -4.32 -15.58
N ARG A 74 10.04 -3.84 -14.41
CA ARG A 74 10.49 -4.70 -13.29
C ARG A 74 9.40 -5.66 -12.80
N GLU A 75 8.13 -5.27 -12.86
CA GLU A 75 6.99 -6.08 -12.40
C GLU A 75 6.67 -7.16 -13.43
N VAL A 76 6.75 -6.83 -14.73
CA VAL A 76 6.65 -7.78 -15.84
C VAL A 76 7.76 -8.83 -15.74
N GLU A 77 9.01 -8.41 -15.53
CA GLU A 77 10.14 -9.32 -15.35
C GLU A 77 9.98 -10.21 -14.12
N SER A 78 9.55 -9.63 -12.99
CA SER A 78 9.28 -10.39 -11.77
C SER A 78 8.24 -11.48 -12.01
N ARG A 79 7.11 -11.13 -12.64
CA ARG A 79 6.06 -12.07 -13.04
C ARG A 79 6.60 -13.19 -13.92
N ARG A 80 7.42 -12.87 -14.93
CA ARG A 80 8.02 -13.86 -15.82
C ARG A 80 8.90 -14.86 -15.05
N ARG A 81 9.70 -14.36 -14.10
CA ARG A 81 10.54 -15.22 -13.24
C ARG A 81 9.70 -16.13 -12.34
N HIS A 82 8.59 -15.64 -11.80
CA HIS A 82 7.67 -16.45 -11.00
C HIS A 82 7.02 -17.57 -11.84
N GLN A 83 6.49 -17.24 -13.02
CA GLN A 83 5.87 -18.22 -13.91
C GLN A 83 6.84 -19.31 -14.39
N ALA A 84 8.11 -18.96 -14.63
CA ALA A 84 9.13 -19.94 -14.98
C ALA A 84 9.41 -20.93 -13.84
N ARG A 85 9.40 -20.48 -12.58
CA ARG A 85 9.60 -21.34 -11.40
C ARG A 85 8.38 -22.23 -11.12
N GLU A 86 7.17 -21.72 -11.36
CA GLU A 86 5.94 -22.50 -11.20
C GLU A 86 5.78 -23.56 -12.30
N GLY A 87 6.18 -23.24 -13.54
CA GLY A 87 6.17 -24.18 -14.66
C GLY A 87 7.18 -25.33 -14.58
N GLU A 88 8.17 -25.26 -13.68
CA GLU A 88 9.06 -26.39 -13.38
C GLU A 88 8.39 -27.47 -12.51
N HIS A 89 7.27 -27.16 -11.84
CA HIS A 89 6.56 -28.09 -10.96
C HIS A 89 5.42 -28.87 -11.66
N ASP A 90 4.95 -28.41 -12.82
CA ASP A 90 3.80 -28.94 -13.56
C ASP A 90 4.19 -29.68 -14.86
N GLN A 91 5.33 -30.37 -14.89
CA GLN A 91 5.69 -31.26 -16.00
C GLN A 91 4.91 -32.59 -15.93
N ASN A 92 3.59 -32.53 -16.00
CA ASN A 92 2.78 -33.63 -16.50
C ASN A 92 1.42 -33.11 -16.99
N HIS A 93 1.28 -33.16 -18.32
CA HIS A 93 0.05 -33.20 -19.11
C HIS A 93 -0.28 -31.99 -19.99
N THR A 94 -0.39 -32.32 -21.28
CA THR A 94 -1.06 -31.64 -22.40
C THR A 94 -0.40 -30.44 -23.09
N HIS A 95 0.09 -30.75 -24.29
CA HIS A 95 0.17 -29.90 -25.48
C HIS A 95 -1.02 -28.92 -25.56
N GLY A 96 -0.78 -27.65 -25.25
CA GLY A 96 -1.74 -26.56 -25.40
C GLY A 96 -0.99 -25.32 -25.89
N THR A 97 -1.28 -24.93 -27.13
CA THR A 97 -0.90 -23.71 -27.86
C THR A 97 0.07 -22.76 -27.15
N LEU A 98 1.30 -22.63 -27.70
CA LEU A 98 2.16 -21.48 -27.45
C LEU A 98 1.45 -20.20 -27.93
N THR A 99 0.57 -19.64 -27.10
CA THR A 99 0.36 -18.20 -27.12
C THR A 99 1.62 -17.60 -26.56
N THR A 100 2.46 -17.11 -27.45
CA THR A 100 3.53 -16.17 -27.18
C THR A 100 2.93 -15.00 -26.40
N VAL A 101 2.85 -15.09 -25.07
CA VAL A 101 2.57 -13.94 -24.21
C VAL A 101 3.85 -13.11 -24.25
N THR A 102 4.01 -12.38 -25.34
CA THR A 102 4.96 -11.27 -25.47
C THR A 102 4.87 -10.47 -24.18
N GLY A 103 6.03 -10.09 -23.61
CA GLY A 103 6.20 -9.37 -22.35
C GLY A 103 5.56 -7.98 -22.33
N SER A 104 4.27 -7.91 -22.65
CA SER A 104 3.44 -6.73 -22.65
C SER A 104 3.04 -6.41 -21.22
N HIS A 105 3.04 -5.12 -20.95
CA HIS A 105 2.63 -4.57 -19.67
C HIS A 105 1.14 -4.81 -19.46
N ARG A 106 0.78 -5.47 -18.35
CA ARG A 106 -0.63 -5.69 -18.03
C ARG A 106 -1.22 -4.43 -17.39
N PRO A 107 -2.50 -4.10 -17.65
CA PRO A 107 -3.20 -3.06 -16.90
C PRO A 107 -3.14 -3.35 -15.40
N LYS A 108 -2.88 -2.33 -14.60
CA LYS A 108 -2.72 -2.47 -13.15
C LYS A 108 -3.47 -1.39 -12.43
N VAL A 109 -4.51 -1.77 -11.71
CA VAL A 109 -5.25 -0.88 -10.80
C VAL A 109 -4.75 -1.08 -9.36
N MET A 110 -4.86 -0.04 -8.55
CA MET A 110 -4.57 -0.10 -7.12
C MET A 110 -5.47 -1.13 -6.43
N ASN A 111 -4.87 -2.09 -5.71
CA ASN A 111 -5.58 -3.10 -4.95
C ASN A 111 -5.79 -2.62 -3.50
N LEU A 112 -7.06 -2.44 -3.10
CA LEU A 112 -7.42 -2.00 -1.75
C LEU A 112 -7.40 -3.12 -0.70
N SER A 113 -7.50 -4.38 -1.12
CA SER A 113 -7.55 -5.55 -0.23
C SER A 113 -6.16 -6.02 0.23
N MET A 114 -5.13 -5.19 0.08
CA MET A 114 -3.79 -5.51 0.55
C MET A 114 -3.71 -5.39 2.06
N TYR A 115 -3.06 -6.36 2.71
CA TYR A 115 -2.83 -6.37 4.17
C TYR A 115 -2.32 -5.03 4.69
N LYS A 116 -1.39 -4.39 3.96
CA LYS A 116 -0.81 -3.09 4.33
C LYS A 116 -1.86 -2.01 4.56
N LEU A 117 -2.95 -1.99 3.77
CA LEU A 117 -4.00 -0.99 3.89
C LEU A 117 -4.96 -1.31 5.04
N HIS A 118 -5.25 -2.59 5.28
CA HIS A 118 -6.06 -3.01 6.42
C HIS A 118 -5.35 -2.68 7.74
N ALA A 119 -4.07 -3.03 7.83
CA ALA A 119 -3.24 -2.81 9.01
C ALA A 119 -3.21 -1.33 9.46
N LEU A 120 -3.33 -0.35 8.54
CA LEU A 120 -3.34 1.08 8.88
C LEU A 120 -4.40 1.44 9.91
N ARG A 121 -5.58 0.80 9.84
CA ARG A 121 -6.70 1.06 10.74
C ARG A 121 -6.52 0.39 12.10
N ASP A 122 -5.71 -0.66 12.17
CA ASP A 122 -5.51 -1.44 13.38
C ASP A 122 -4.43 -0.85 14.29
N TYR A 123 -3.60 0.08 13.78
CA TYR A 123 -2.54 0.71 14.58
C TYR A 123 -3.03 1.34 15.89
N PRO A 124 -4.10 2.17 15.94
CA PRO A 124 -4.57 2.74 17.20
C PRO A 124 -4.93 1.67 18.24
N THR A 125 -5.61 0.60 17.82
CA THR A 125 -5.97 -0.52 18.69
C THR A 125 -4.73 -1.27 19.16
N GLN A 126 -3.76 -1.51 18.26
CA GLN A 126 -2.50 -2.16 18.63
C GLN A 126 -1.70 -1.31 19.63
N ILE A 127 -1.65 0.02 19.45
CA ILE A 127 -0.95 0.91 20.38
C ILE A 127 -1.63 0.92 21.76
N ARG A 128 -2.97 0.90 21.82
CA ARG A 128 -3.70 0.77 23.11
C ARG A 128 -3.37 -0.53 23.85
N MET A 129 -3.26 -1.63 23.11
CA MET A 129 -3.09 -2.97 23.68
C MET A 129 -1.64 -3.27 24.08
N TYR A 130 -0.68 -2.82 23.26
CA TYR A 130 0.71 -3.28 23.34
C TYR A 130 1.74 -2.14 23.51
N GLY A 131 1.30 -0.89 23.47
CA GLY A 131 2.19 0.28 23.44
C GLY A 131 2.74 0.58 22.05
N THR A 132 3.63 1.57 21.97
CA THR A 132 4.23 2.01 20.71
C THR A 132 5.23 1.00 20.18
N THR A 133 5.21 0.78 18.86
CA THR A 133 6.09 -0.22 18.22
C THR A 133 7.56 0.21 18.08
N ASP A 134 7.92 1.41 18.54
CA ASP A 134 9.28 1.96 18.42
C ASP A 134 10.27 1.37 19.43
N SER A 135 9.79 0.61 20.42
CA SER A 135 10.60 -0.01 21.48
C SER A 135 10.86 -1.50 21.31
N TYR A 136 10.36 -2.14 20.23
CA TYR A 136 10.65 -3.55 19.97
C TYR A 136 12.07 -3.74 19.46
N SER A 137 12.98 -4.13 20.34
CA SER A 137 14.30 -4.62 19.97
C SER A 137 14.20 -6.05 19.45
N THR A 138 14.72 -6.33 18.25
CA THR A 138 14.90 -7.69 17.75
C THR A 138 16.22 -8.31 18.19
N GLN A 139 16.95 -7.70 19.14
CA GLN A 139 18.14 -8.33 19.70
C GLN A 139 17.72 -9.57 20.50
N SER A 140 18.07 -10.74 19.96
CA SER A 140 18.10 -11.98 20.71
C SER A 140 19.01 -11.79 21.91
N VAL A 141 18.45 -11.73 23.12
CA VAL A 141 19.26 -11.82 24.34
C VAL A 141 19.84 -13.23 24.38
N MET A 142 21.09 -13.39 23.93
CA MET A 142 21.85 -14.61 24.17
C MET A 142 22.17 -14.66 25.66
N VAL A 143 21.34 -15.40 26.42
CA VAL A 143 21.68 -15.83 27.77
C VAL A 143 22.69 -16.96 27.61
N PHE A 144 23.97 -16.65 27.76
CA PHE A 144 25.00 -17.66 27.97
C PHE A 144 24.88 -18.14 29.43
N TYR A 145 24.51 -19.41 29.61
CA TYR A 145 24.68 -20.15 30.87
C TYR A 145 26.05 -20.81 30.92
#